data_AF-A0A645EF39-F1
#
_entry.id   AF-A0A645EF39-F1
#
_cell.length_a   1.000
_cell.length_b   1.000
_cell.length_c   1.000
_cell.angle_alpha   90.00
_cell.angle_beta   90.00
_cell.angle_gamma   90.00
#
_symmetry.space_group_name_H-M   'P 1'
#
loop_
_entity.id
_entity.type
_entity.pdbx_description
1 polymer ?
#
loop_
_entity_poly.entity_id
_entity_poly.type
_entity_poly.pdbx_seq_one_letter_code
_entity_poly.pdbx_strand_id
1 'polypeptide(L)'
;MLKKVMFENIKTKFAALMLKKSLYNMKKELDADEQGGVPLLGIDGIIIKAHGSSKAKAIKNAIKQAVKFHESNSLTTIKDYAKKHVNNDII
;
A
#
# COMPACT_ATOMS: atom_id res chain seq x y z
N MET A 1 -16.47 -0.08 17.37
CA MET A 1 -17.91 0.15 17.13
C MET A 1 -18.51 -0.81 16.11
N LEU A 2 -18.00 -0.90 14.87
CA LEU A 2 -18.59 -1.75 13.81
C LEU A 2 -18.79 -3.22 14.22
N LYS A 3 -17.77 -3.85 14.82
CA LYS A 3 -17.85 -5.23 15.34
C LYS A 3 -18.93 -5.43 16.40
N LYS A 4 -19.28 -4.39 17.18
CA LYS A 4 -20.28 -4.50 18.26
C LYS A 4 -21.69 -4.57 17.67
N VAL A 5 -21.98 -3.70 16.69
CA VAL A 5 -23.25 -3.67 15.96
C VAL A 5 -23.47 -4.95 15.15
N MET A 6 -22.42 -5.48 14.51
CA MET A 6 -22.50 -6.71 13.70
C MET A 6 -22.81 -7.98 14.50
N PHE A 7 -22.59 -7.98 15.82
CA PHE A 7 -22.77 -9.14 16.69
C PHE A 7 -23.85 -8.95 17.76
N GLU A 8 -24.64 -7.88 17.65
CA GLU A 8 -25.62 -7.47 18.65
C GLU A 8 -26.81 -8.43 18.77
N ASN A 9 -27.27 -9.00 17.66
CA ASN A 9 -28.43 -9.89 17.62
C ASN A 9 -28.38 -10.87 16.43
N ILE A 10 -29.31 -11.83 16.37
CA ILE A 10 -29.29 -12.89 15.34
C ILE A 10 -29.42 -12.32 13.93
N LYS A 11 -30.25 -11.29 13.73
CA LYS A 11 -30.42 -10.62 12.44
C LYS A 11 -29.11 -9.96 11.96
N THR A 12 -28.44 -9.20 12.83
CA THR A 12 -27.16 -8.56 12.50
C THR A 12 -26.05 -9.59 12.26
N LYS A 13 -26.05 -10.73 12.97
CA LYS A 13 -25.12 -11.83 12.69
C LYS A 13 -25.33 -12.46 11.31
N PHE A 14 -26.59 -12.62 10.88
CA PHE A 14 -26.88 -13.15 9.54
C PHE A 14 -26.46 -12.16 8.45
N ALA A 15 -26.75 -10.87 8.61
CA ALA A 15 -26.27 -9.81 7.71
C ALA A 15 -24.73 -9.75 7.67
N ALA A 16 -24.07 -9.88 8.83
CA ALA A 16 -22.63 -9.94 8.94
C ALA A 16 -22.03 -11.14 8.21
N LEU A 17 -22.70 -12.29 8.21
CA LEU A 17 -22.25 -13.48 7.49
C LEU A 17 -22.31 -13.28 5.98
N MET A 18 -23.39 -12.69 5.46
CA MET A 18 -23.54 -12.37 4.03
C MET A 18 -22.48 -11.37 3.57
N LEU A 19 -22.17 -10.36 4.39
CA LEU A 19 -21.21 -9.30 4.08
C LEU A 19 -19.76 -9.66 4.44
N LYS A 20 -19.52 -10.80 5.10
CA LYS A 20 -18.21 -11.17 5.68
C LYS A 20 -17.08 -11.07 4.67
N LYS A 21 -17.28 -11.57 3.44
CA LYS A 21 -16.26 -11.57 2.39
C LYS A 21 -15.91 -10.15 1.96
N SER A 22 -16.92 -9.32 1.69
CA SER A 22 -16.72 -7.92 1.29
C SER A 22 -16.07 -7.10 2.40
N LEU A 23 -16.49 -7.30 3.65
CA LEU A 23 -15.89 -6.61 4.81
C LEU A 23 -14.44 -7.05 5.07
N TYR A 24 -14.12 -8.32 4.82
CA TYR A 24 -12.74 -8.81 4.90
C TYR A 24 -11.86 -8.19 3.82
N ASN A 25 -12.36 -8.08 2.58
CA ASN A 25 -11.64 -7.41 1.50
C ASN A 25 -11.45 -5.91 1.77
N MET A 26 -12.50 -5.22 2.24
CA MET A 26 -12.40 -3.82 2.64
C MET A 26 -11.37 -3.62 3.75
N LYS A 27 -11.36 -4.49 4.77
CA LYS A 27 -10.33 -4.46 5.82
C LYS A 27 -8.93 -4.62 5.22
N LYS A 28 -8.76 -5.48 4.21
CA LYS A 28 -7.49 -5.72 3.54
C LYS A 28 -7.01 -4.48 2.74
N GLU A 29 -7.92 -3.78 2.07
CA GLU A 29 -7.60 -2.54 1.35
C GLU A 29 -7.25 -1.38 2.29
N LEU A 30 -7.88 -1.33 3.47
CA LEU A 30 -7.61 -0.32 4.50
C LEU A 30 -6.38 -0.64 5.37
N ASP A 31 -5.81 -1.85 5.26
CA ASP A 31 -4.67 -2.26 6.07
C ASP A 31 -3.37 -1.74 5.45
N ALA A 32 -2.78 -0.72 6.07
CA ALA A 32 -1.51 -0.14 5.62
C ALA A 32 -0.35 -1.17 5.61
N ASP A 33 -0.46 -2.26 6.40
CA ASP A 33 0.52 -3.35 6.39
C ASP A 33 0.50 -4.17 5.08
N GLU A 34 -0.60 -4.12 4.31
CA GLU A 34 -0.69 -4.84 3.02
C GLU A 34 0.20 -4.20 1.94
N GLN A 35 0.45 -2.89 2.00
CA GLN A 35 1.37 -2.23 1.05
C GLN A 35 2.83 -2.38 1.48
N GLY A 36 3.11 -2.54 2.78
CA GLY A 36 4.44 -2.86 3.30
C GLY A 36 5.39 -1.67 3.45
N GLY A 37 5.18 -0.61 2.66
CA GLY A 37 5.91 0.65 2.77
C GLY A 37 5.40 1.68 1.76
N VAL A 38 6.03 2.84 1.74
CA VAL A 38 5.77 3.91 0.76
C VAL A 38 7.01 4.15 -0.10
N PRO A 39 6.87 4.30 -1.43
CA PRO A 39 7.99 4.67 -2.29
C PRO A 39 8.38 6.13 -2.04
N LEU A 40 9.68 6.38 -1.85
CA LEU A 40 10.24 7.72 -1.78
C LEU A 40 10.67 8.14 -3.19
N LEU A 41 10.11 9.25 -3.69
CA LEU A 41 10.41 9.80 -5.02
C LEU A 41 11.32 11.02 -4.91
N GLY A 42 11.95 11.42 -6.02
CA GLY A 42 12.83 12.59 -6.08
C GLY A 42 14.30 12.31 -5.77
N ILE A 43 14.67 11.04 -5.72
CA ILE A 43 16.05 10.56 -5.56
C ILE A 43 16.46 9.73 -6.77
N ASP A 44 17.77 9.62 -7.02
CA ASP A 44 18.29 8.70 -8.03
C ASP A 44 18.39 7.26 -7.49
N GLY A 45 17.24 6.66 -7.21
CA GLY A 45 17.17 5.27 -6.75
C GLY A 45 15.78 4.84 -6.32
N ILE A 46 15.62 3.52 -6.09
CA ILE A 46 14.39 2.94 -5.56
C ILE A 46 14.55 2.83 -4.04
N ILE A 47 13.82 3.67 -3.29
CA ILE A 47 13.74 3.57 -1.83
C ILE A 47 12.30 3.33 -1.41
N ILE A 48 12.08 2.27 -0.63
CA ILE A 48 10.79 1.98 0.00
C ILE A 48 10.96 2.16 1.51
N LYS A 49 10.21 3.10 2.09
CA LYS A 49 10.18 3.32 3.53
C LYS A 49 9.11 2.43 4.17
N ALA A 50 9.53 1.45 4.97
CA ALA A 50 8.64 0.68 5.84
C ALA A 50 8.31 1.43 7.14
N HIS A 51 7.20 1.11 7.79
CA HIS A 51 6.81 1.71 9.06
C HIS A 51 7.59 1.06 10.23
N GLY A 52 7.87 1.79 11.31
CA GLY A 52 8.73 1.29 12.40
C GLY A 52 8.15 0.08 13.15
N SER A 53 6.82 -0.02 13.25
CA SER A 53 6.13 -1.19 13.83
C SER A 53 5.83 -2.30 12.80
N SER A 54 6.40 -2.24 11.60
CA SER A 54 6.17 -3.21 10.53
C SER A 54 6.59 -4.62 10.94
N LYS A 55 5.65 -5.56 10.79
CA LYS A 55 5.88 -6.99 10.97
C LYS A 55 6.57 -7.61 9.75
N ALA A 56 7.03 -8.85 9.87
CA ALA A 56 7.67 -9.59 8.77
C ALA A 56 6.89 -9.56 7.45
N LYS A 57 5.55 -9.61 7.50
CA LYS A 57 4.68 -9.49 6.32
C LYS A 57 4.82 -8.13 5.62
N ALA A 58 4.84 -7.04 6.38
CA ALA A 58 5.00 -5.69 5.84
C ALA A 58 6.38 -5.52 5.19
N ILE A 59 7.45 -6.00 5.83
CA ILE A 59 8.81 -5.97 5.24
C ILE A 59 8.87 -6.78 3.93
N LYS A 60 8.28 -8.00 3.90
CA LYS A 60 8.16 -8.79 2.66
C LYS A 60 7.43 -8.02 1.56
N ASN A 61 6.35 -7.32 1.90
CA ASN A 61 5.59 -6.53 0.95
C ASN A 61 6.38 -5.31 0.45
N ALA A 62 7.15 -4.65 1.32
CA ALA A 62 8.04 -3.55 0.94
C ALA A 62 9.10 -4.00 -0.09
N ILE A 63 9.74 -5.14 0.14
CA ILE A 63 10.71 -5.73 -0.80
C ILE A 63 10.02 -6.06 -2.13
N LYS A 64 8.84 -6.67 -2.08
CA LYS A 64 8.05 -6.95 -3.28
C LYS A 64 7.69 -5.68 -4.05
N GLN A 65 7.43 -4.58 -3.35
CA GLN A 65 7.15 -3.28 -3.97
C GLN A 65 8.41 -2.68 -4.63
N ALA A 66 9.58 -2.82 -4.00
CA ALA A 66 10.86 -2.40 -4.59
C ALA A 66 11.16 -3.17 -5.88
N VAL A 67 10.98 -4.49 -5.87
CA VAL A 67 11.14 -5.35 -7.06
C VAL A 67 10.20 -4.91 -8.18
N LYS A 68 8.92 -4.68 -7.87
CA LYS A 68 7.95 -4.19 -8.85
C LYS A 68 8.37 -2.85 -9.47
N PHE A 69 8.85 -1.91 -8.66
CA PHE A 69 9.32 -0.60 -9.13
C PHE A 69 10.52 -0.72 -10.08
N HIS A 70 11.38 -1.70 -9.84
CA HIS A 70 12.50 -2.01 -10.70
C HIS A 70 12.02 -2.63 -12.03
N GLU A 71 11.19 -3.67 -11.96
CA GLU A 71 10.64 -4.36 -13.13
C GLU A 71 9.79 -3.46 -14.03
N SER A 72 9.07 -2.50 -13.45
CA SER A 72 8.23 -1.55 -14.20
C SER A 72 9.00 -0.40 -14.84
N ASN A 73 10.33 -0.34 -14.68
CA ASN A 73 11.17 0.79 -15.11
C ASN A 73 10.64 2.16 -14.62
N SER A 74 9.95 2.18 -13.47
CA SER A 74 9.29 3.39 -12.97
C SER A 74 10.28 4.52 -12.67
N LEU A 75 11.49 4.18 -12.22
CA LEU A 75 12.56 5.16 -11.98
C LEU A 75 12.93 5.90 -13.28
N THR A 76 13.14 5.16 -14.37
CA THR A 76 13.50 5.72 -15.68
C THR A 76 12.38 6.62 -16.20
N THR A 77 11.13 6.16 -16.15
CA THR A 77 9.96 6.95 -16.57
C THR A 77 9.84 8.26 -15.79
N ILE A 78 10.06 8.24 -14.46
CA ILE A 78 10.02 9.44 -13.62
C ILE A 78 11.18 10.37 -13.97
N LYS A 79 12.39 9.85 -14.17
CA LYS A 79 13.56 10.64 -14.59
C LYS A 79 13.32 11.32 -15.93
N ASP A 80 12.80 10.59 -16.92
CA ASP A 80 12.55 11.12 -18.26
C ASP A 80 11.45 12.18 -18.23
N TYR A 81 10.40 11.96 -17.43
CA TYR A 81 9.37 12.96 -17.17
C TYR A 81 9.95 14.21 -16.54
N ALA A 82 10.79 14.08 -15.51
CA ALA A 82 11.45 15.19 -14.85
C ALA A 82 12.36 15.96 -15.83
N LYS A 83 13.24 15.30 -16.57
CA LYS A 83 14.10 15.94 -17.58
C LYS A 83 13.31 16.74 -18.62
N LYS A 84 12.16 16.21 -19.05
CA LYS A 84 11.32 16.85 -20.06
C LYS A 84 10.59 18.10 -19.55
N HIS A 85 10.26 18.16 -18.26
CA HIS A 85 9.40 19.20 -17.71
C HIS A 85 10.08 20.10 -16.67
N VAL A 86 11.31 19.80 -16.25
CA VAL A 86 12.00 20.46 -15.12
C VAL A 86 13.34 21.11 -15.49
N ASN A 87 13.74 21.21 -16.77
CA ASN A 87 14.94 22.00 -17.12
C ASN A 87 14.71 23.49 -16.74
N ASN A 88 15.38 24.07 -15.74
CA ASN A 88 16.80 24.41 -15.80
C ASN A 88 17.55 24.56 -14.44
N ASP A 89 17.08 24.03 -13.30
CA ASP A 89 17.71 24.38 -11.98
C ASP A 89 17.96 23.25 -10.97
N ILE A 90 17.78 21.96 -11.31
CA ILE A 90 18.06 20.89 -10.35
C ILE A 90 18.64 19.65 -11.05
N ILE A 91 19.92 19.71 -11.43
CA ILE A 91 21.02 18.79 -11.04
C ILE A 91 22.33 19.58 -11.16
#